data_AF-A0A8C9P4K2-F1
#
_entry.id   AF-A0A8C9P4K2-F1
#
_cell.length_a   1.000
_cell.length_b   1.000
_cell.length_c   1.000
_cell.angle_alpha   90.00
_cell.angle_beta   90.00
_cell.angle_gamma   90.00
#
_symmetry.space_group_name_H-M   'P 1'
#
loop_
_entity.id
_entity.type
_entity.pdbx_description
1 polymer ?
#
loop_
_entity_poly.entity_id
_entity_poly.type
_entity_poly.pdbx_seq_one_letter_code
_entity_poly.pdbx_strand_id
1 'polypeptide(L)'
;LDEKMKMEGEYDIQNFWNFPEGLRRKVKVGKFSPHAPCGQQLSLHEDLIQWSIGFTQTPRSVCTERCGPGFRKSPQEGKPACCFSCTPCPENEISNETGEHIWKGLQR
;
A
#
# COMPACT_ATOMS: atom_id res chain seq x y z
N LEU A 1 19.04 -6.80 37.97
CA LEU A 1 19.17 -7.73 36.83
C LEU A 1 18.05 -7.38 35.86
N ASP A 2 18.42 -7.14 34.61
CA ASP A 2 17.66 -6.46 33.57
C ASP A 2 16.31 -7.14 33.23
N GLU A 3 15.20 -6.41 33.35
CA GLU A 3 13.82 -6.81 32.97
C GLU A 3 13.62 -6.85 31.43
N LYS A 4 14.56 -7.39 30.67
CA LYS A 4 14.52 -7.30 29.19
C LYS A 4 14.79 -8.62 28.48
N MET A 5 14.11 -9.66 28.93
CA MET A 5 13.95 -10.91 28.17
C MET A 5 12.47 -11.21 27.92
N LYS A 6 11.72 -10.21 27.44
CA LYS A 6 10.54 -10.53 26.65
C LYS A 6 11.08 -10.99 25.30
N MET A 7 11.09 -12.30 25.07
CA MET A 7 11.33 -12.85 23.73
C MET A 7 10.25 -12.26 22.83
N GLU A 8 10.57 -11.19 22.09
CA GLU A 8 9.69 -10.73 21.01
C GLU A 8 9.84 -11.75 19.89
N GLY A 9 8.99 -12.77 19.94
CA GLY A 9 9.04 -13.90 19.03
C GLY A 9 8.79 -13.49 17.58
N GLU A 10 9.19 -14.35 16.64
CA GLU A 10 8.77 -14.24 15.26
C GLU A 10 7.26 -14.53 15.14
N TYR A 11 6.60 -13.86 14.20
CA TYR A 11 5.17 -14.00 13.95
C TYR A 11 4.93 -14.65 12.59
N ASP A 12 4.03 -15.63 12.56
CA ASP A 12 3.56 -16.20 11.31
C ASP A 12 2.47 -15.33 10.68
N ILE A 13 2.61 -15.04 9.39
CA ILE A 13 1.56 -14.37 8.61
C ILE A 13 0.75 -15.44 7.92
N GLN A 14 -0.56 -15.39 8.12
CA GLN A 14 -1.49 -16.44 7.70
C GLN A 14 -2.59 -15.85 6.84
N ASN A 15 -2.90 -16.52 5.73
CA ASN A 15 -3.98 -16.17 4.82
C ASN A 15 -5.05 -17.27 4.85
N PHE A 16 -6.31 -16.87 4.76
CA PHE A 16 -7.45 -17.78 4.79
C PHE A 16 -7.93 -18.07 3.38
N TRP A 17 -7.67 -19.29 2.93
CA TRP A 17 -8.12 -19.80 1.65
C TRP A 17 -9.57 -20.23 1.77
N ASN A 18 -10.43 -19.66 0.92
CA ASN A 18 -11.84 -20.03 0.87
C ASN A 18 -12.02 -20.99 -0.30
N PHE A 19 -12.49 -22.19 0.02
CA PHE A 19 -12.83 -23.21 -0.95
C PHE A 19 -14.35 -23.22 -1.20
N PRO A 20 -14.80 -23.78 -2.34
CA PRO A 20 -16.20 -24.17 -2.50
C PRO A 20 -16.70 -24.97 -1.28
N GLU A 21 -18.00 -24.94 -1.02
CA GLU A 21 -18.64 -25.62 0.13
C GLU A 21 -18.39 -24.95 1.50
N GLY A 22 -17.81 -23.75 1.53
CA GLY A 22 -17.63 -22.97 2.76
C GLY A 22 -16.44 -23.42 3.61
N LEU A 23 -15.64 -24.37 3.11
CA LEU A 23 -14.41 -24.79 3.76
C LEU A 23 -13.37 -23.66 3.73
N ARG A 24 -12.80 -23.36 4.89
CA ARG A 24 -11.73 -22.36 5.05
C ARG A 24 -10.47 -23.01 5.58
N ARG A 25 -9.35 -22.84 4.85
CA ARG A 25 -8.04 -23.30 5.29
C ARG A 25 -7.16 -22.12 5.68
N LYS A 26 -6.48 -22.22 6.81
CA LYS A 26 -5.47 -21.26 7.23
C LYS A 26 -4.11 -21.71 6.69
N VAL A 27 -3.48 -20.89 5.86
CA VAL A 27 -2.20 -21.18 5.21
C VAL A 27 -1.18 -20.15 5.65
N LYS A 28 0.01 -20.58 6.08
CA LYS A 28 1.13 -19.67 6.36
C LYS A 28 1.67 -19.15 5.03
N VAL A 29 1.68 -17.83 4.87
CA VAL A 29 2.14 -17.14 3.65
C VAL A 29 3.38 -16.30 3.88
N GLY A 30 3.84 -16.19 5.13
CA GLY A 30 5.02 -15.39 5.43
C GLY A 30 5.35 -15.35 6.92
N LYS A 31 6.26 -14.46 7.27
CA LYS A 31 6.68 -14.20 8.64
C LYS A 31 7.03 -12.73 8.87
N PHE A 32 6.94 -12.33 10.13
CA PHE A 32 7.39 -11.03 10.61
C PHE A 32 8.36 -11.20 11.80
N SER A 33 9.52 -10.56 11.70
CA SER A 33 10.57 -10.60 12.72
C SER A 33 10.89 -9.17 13.18
N PRO A 34 10.44 -8.73 14.37
CA PRO A 34 10.58 -7.34 14.84
C PRO A 34 12.03 -6.83 14.86
N HIS A 35 12.96 -7.72 15.16
CA HIS A 35 14.39 -7.44 15.33
C HIS A 35 15.23 -7.58 14.05
N ALA A 36 14.62 -7.93 12.92
CA ALA A 36 15.36 -7.95 11.67
C ALA A 36 15.74 -6.53 11.23
N PRO A 37 16.77 -6.37 10.36
CA PRO A 37 17.12 -5.08 9.80
C PRO A 37 15.94 -4.39 9.13
N CYS A 38 15.95 -3.05 9.11
CA CYS A 38 14.92 -2.25 8.45
C CYS A 38 14.71 -2.72 6.99
N GLY A 39 13.44 -2.94 6.61
CA GLY A 39 13.07 -3.46 5.30
C GLY A 39 13.15 -4.99 5.15
N GLN A 40 13.69 -5.72 6.12
CA GLN A 40 13.78 -7.19 6.13
C GLN A 40 12.88 -7.84 7.21
N GLN A 41 12.15 -7.02 7.96
CA GLN A 41 11.27 -7.48 9.04
C GLN A 41 10.09 -8.29 8.52
N LEU A 42 9.69 -8.10 7.27
CA LEU A 42 8.56 -8.77 6.64
C LEU A 42 9.03 -9.64 5.48
N SER A 43 8.63 -10.90 5.47
CA SER A 43 8.82 -11.81 4.35
C SER A 43 7.48 -12.43 3.99
N LEU A 44 7.08 -12.31 2.72
CA LEU A 44 5.82 -12.83 2.17
C LEU A 44 6.09 -13.63 0.91
N HIS A 45 5.40 -14.75 0.77
CA HIS A 45 5.30 -15.52 -0.47
C HIS A 45 3.98 -15.14 -1.16
N GLU A 46 4.03 -14.13 -2.04
CA GLU A 46 2.84 -13.58 -2.69
C GLU A 46 2.06 -14.64 -3.50
N ASP A 47 2.74 -15.60 -4.10
CA ASP A 47 2.14 -16.72 -4.85
C ASP A 47 1.25 -17.64 -3.98
N LEU A 48 1.41 -17.58 -2.65
CA LEU A 48 0.60 -18.35 -1.70
C LEU A 48 -0.60 -17.55 -1.15
N ILE A 49 -0.72 -16.26 -1.51
CA ILE A 49 -1.82 -15.42 -1.05
C ILE A 49 -3.02 -15.60 -1.98
N GLN A 50 -4.13 -16.09 -1.43
CA GLN A 50 -5.39 -16.16 -2.14
C GLN A 50 -6.20 -14.90 -1.87
N TRP A 51 -6.45 -14.12 -2.92
CA TRP A 51 -7.36 -12.97 -2.89
C TRP A 51 -8.81 -13.41 -3.04
N SER A 52 -9.75 -12.52 -2.68
CA SER A 52 -11.18 -12.80 -2.85
C SER A 52 -11.54 -12.97 -4.33
N ILE A 53 -12.65 -13.67 -4.57
CA ILE A 53 -13.18 -13.90 -5.92
C ILE A 53 -13.28 -12.56 -6.66
N GLY A 54 -12.75 -12.51 -7.89
CA GLY A 54 -12.69 -11.30 -8.72
C GLY A 54 -11.31 -10.64 -8.80
N PHE A 55 -10.35 -11.04 -7.96
CA PHE A 55 -8.97 -10.56 -8.02
C PHE A 55 -8.02 -11.64 -8.50
N THR A 56 -7.36 -11.40 -9.64
CA THR A 56 -6.29 -12.26 -10.19
C THR A 56 -4.90 -11.86 -9.71
N GLN A 57 -4.80 -10.67 -9.11
CA GLN A 57 -3.57 -10.03 -8.66
C GLN A 57 -3.86 -9.25 -7.37
N THR A 58 -2.81 -8.80 -6.69
CA THR A 58 -2.92 -7.98 -5.47
C THR A 58 -3.85 -6.79 -5.69
N PRO A 59 -4.94 -6.67 -4.90
CA PRO A 59 -5.91 -5.61 -5.07
C PRO A 59 -5.30 -4.25 -4.74
N ARG A 60 -5.60 -3.25 -5.55
CA ARG A 60 -5.22 -1.86 -5.26
C ARG A 60 -6.23 -1.26 -4.28
N SER A 61 -5.74 -0.86 -3.11
CA SER A 61 -6.55 -0.20 -2.07
C SER A 61 -6.16 1.27 -1.94
N VAL A 62 -6.62 2.10 -2.87
CA VAL A 62 -6.39 3.55 -2.88
C VAL A 62 -7.70 4.32 -2.76
N CYS A 63 -7.69 5.46 -2.07
CA CYS A 63 -8.88 6.33 -1.95
C CYS A 63 -9.17 7.10 -3.24
N THR A 64 -8.11 7.47 -3.96
CA THR A 64 -8.19 8.18 -5.24
C THR A 64 -7.09 7.65 -6.14
N GLU A 65 -7.41 7.42 -7.42
CA GLU A 65 -6.41 7.07 -8.42
C GLU A 65 -5.36 8.17 -8.56
N ARG A 66 -4.19 7.81 -9.08
CA ARG A 66 -3.12 8.78 -9.32
C ARG A 66 -3.60 9.79 -10.36
N CYS A 67 -3.27 11.07 -10.13
CA CYS A 67 -3.54 12.11 -11.11
C CYS A 67 -2.65 11.90 -12.34
N GLY A 68 -3.27 11.95 -13.51
CA GLY A 68 -2.56 11.92 -14.78
C GLY A 68 -1.85 13.26 -15.07
N PRO A 69 -1.06 13.31 -16.15
CA PRO A 69 -0.37 14.53 -16.58
C PRO A 69 -1.31 15.72 -16.72
N GLY A 70 -0.86 16.90 -16.32
CA GLY A 70 -1.66 18.14 -16.34
C GLY A 70 -2.65 18.30 -15.17
N PHE A 71 -2.71 17.35 -14.24
CA PHE A 71 -3.53 17.44 -13.03
C PHE A 71 -2.67 17.34 -11.76
N ARG A 72 -2.96 18.20 -10.78
CA ARG A 72 -2.37 18.18 -9.45
C ARG A 72 -3.32 17.57 -8.42
N LYS A 73 -2.75 17.02 -7.34
CA LYS A 73 -3.51 16.56 -6.18
C LYS A 73 -3.98 17.77 -5.37
N SER A 74 -5.26 17.85 -5.08
CA SER A 74 -5.86 18.85 -4.19
C SER A 74 -6.48 18.17 -2.98
N PRO A 75 -6.16 18.60 -1.75
CA PRO A 75 -6.77 18.05 -0.54
C PRO A 75 -8.30 18.18 -0.58
N GLN A 76 -9.00 17.17 -0.06
CA GLN A 76 -10.44 17.23 0.16
C GLN A 76 -10.71 17.56 1.63
N GLU A 77 -11.37 18.70 1.89
CA GLU A 77 -11.74 19.07 3.26
C GLU A 77 -12.55 17.97 3.93
N GLY A 78 -12.22 17.69 5.19
CA GLY A 78 -12.86 16.63 5.98
C GLY A 78 -12.48 15.19 5.61
N LYS A 79 -11.59 14.96 4.63
CA LYS A 79 -11.10 13.61 4.28
C LYS A 79 -9.65 13.37 4.69
N PRO A 80 -9.22 12.11 4.84
CA PRO A 80 -7.82 11.76 5.12
C PRO A 80 -6.87 12.22 4.01
N ALA A 81 -5.59 12.43 4.35
CA ALA A 81 -4.57 12.94 3.42
C ALA A 81 -4.36 12.08 2.15
N CYS A 82 -4.67 10.78 2.20
CA CYS A 82 -4.59 9.89 1.04
C CYS A 82 -5.74 10.07 0.03
N CYS A 83 -6.79 10.82 0.41
CA CYS A 83 -7.94 11.15 -0.43
C CYS A 83 -7.79 12.57 -0.97
N PHE A 84 -7.76 12.70 -2.30
CA PHE A 84 -7.56 13.98 -2.97
C PHE A 84 -8.45 14.08 -4.21
N SER A 85 -8.56 15.27 -4.77
CA SER A 85 -9.11 15.49 -6.11
C SER A 85 -7.98 15.76 -7.09
N CYS A 86 -8.13 15.32 -8.33
CA CYS A 86 -7.25 15.76 -9.41
C CYS A 86 -7.81 17.04 -10.03
N THR A 87 -7.13 18.15 -9.84
CA THR A 87 -7.51 19.45 -10.42
C THR A 87 -6.51 19.85 -11.51
N PRO A 88 -6.94 20.53 -12.59
CA PRO A 88 -6.01 21.01 -13.60
C PRO A 88 -4.90 21.86 -12.98
N CYS A 89 -3.68 21.71 -13.51
CA CYS A 89 -2.60 22.65 -13.19
C CYS A 89 -3.02 24.08 -13.60
N PRO A 90 -2.73 25.09 -12.77
CA PRO A 90 -2.91 26.48 -13.17
C PRO A 90 -2.00 26.81 -14.36
N GLU A 91 -2.31 27.90 -15.07
CA GLU A 91 -1.47 28.39 -16.15
C GLU A 91 -0.01 28.54 -15.66
N ASN A 92 0.94 28.00 -16.43
CA ASN A 92 2.38 27.95 -16.14
C ASN A 92 2.87 26.90 -15.11
N GLU A 93 2.02 25.95 -14.68
CA GLU A 93 2.46 24.76 -13.95
C GLU A 93 2.31 23.50 -14.81
N ILE A 94 3.26 22.56 -14.70
CA ILE A 94 3.21 21.29 -15.42
C ILE A 94 3.40 20.14 -14.43
N SER A 95 2.53 19.13 -14.55
CA SER A 95 2.74 17.81 -13.95
C SER A 95 3.13 16.85 -15.07
N ASN A 96 4.43 16.55 -15.15
CA ASN A 96 5.02 15.70 -16.20
C ASN A 96 4.96 14.20 -15.87
N GLU A 97 4.74 13.83 -14.61
CA GLU A 97 4.73 12.44 -14.17
C GLU A 97 3.44 12.10 -13.43
N THR A 98 3.04 10.82 -13.56
CA THR A 98 1.79 10.32 -12.97
C THR A 98 1.97 10.15 -11.46
N GLY A 99 1.66 11.20 -10.70
CA GLY A 99 1.47 11.12 -9.25
C GLY A 99 2.54 11.79 -8.38
N GLU A 100 3.59 12.38 -8.95
CA GLU A 100 4.63 13.09 -8.20
C GLU A 100 5.27 14.20 -9.05
N HIS A 101 5.55 15.33 -8.40
CA HIS A 101 6.21 16.56 -8.89
C HIS A 101 5.33 17.60 -9.63
N ILE A 102 5.02 18.67 -8.90
CA ILE A 102 4.61 19.97 -9.43
C ILE A 102 5.92 20.68 -9.83
N TRP A 103 6.23 20.76 -11.13
CA TRP A 103 7.27 21.69 -11.57
C TRP A 103 6.62 23.07 -11.60
N LYS A 104 6.98 23.93 -10.65
CA LYS A 104 6.74 25.37 -10.81
C LYS A 104 7.48 25.79 -12.07
N GLY A 105 6.76 26.38 -13.01
CA GLY A 105 7.24 26.66 -14.35
C GLY A 105 8.66 27.20 -14.37
N LEU A 106 9.49 26.65 -15.27
CA LEU A 106 10.60 27.42 -15.82
C LEU A 106 9.99 28.67 -16.43
N GLN A 107 10.06 29.78 -15.71
CA GLN A 107 10.13 31.09 -16.33
C GLN A 107 11.33 31.04 -17.29
N ARG A 108 11.12 31.44 -18.55
CA ARG A 108 12.18 31.56 -19.55
C ARG A 108 13.37 32.36 -19.05
#